data_AF-A0A392TNR3-F1
#
_entry.id   AF-A0A392TNR3-F1
#
_cell.length_a   1.000
_cell.length_b   1.000
_cell.length_c   1.000
_cell.angle_alpha   90.00
_cell.angle_beta   90.00
_cell.angle_gamma   90.00
#
_symmetry.space_group_name_H-M   'P 1'
#
loop_
_entity.id
_entity.type
_entity.pdbx_description
1 polymer ?
#
loop_
_entity_poly.entity_id
_entity_poly.type
_entity_poly.pdbx_seq_one_letter_code
_entity_poly.pdbx_strand_id
1 'polypeptide(L)' 'MKDDESIHEFHMTILDYDNQFDSLGEKISEKTLVRKILRSLPKKFDMNVTAIEEAKDISDIK' A
#
# COMPACT_ATOMS: atom_id res chain seq x y z
N MET A 1 -6.71 -0.94 5.35
CA MET A 1 -7.36 -2.26 5.45
C MET A 1 -8.11 -2.35 6.77
N LYS A 2 -9.36 -2.83 6.75
CA LYS A 2 -10.14 -3.10 7.98
C LYS A 2 -9.75 -4.45 8.58
N ASP A 3 -10.07 -4.70 9.85
CA ASP A 3 -9.69 -5.95 10.52
C ASP A 3 -10.39 -7.19 9.94
N ASP A 4 -11.62 -7.01 9.46
CA ASP A 4 -12.51 -8.01 8.85
C ASP A 4 -12.37 -8.11 7.33
N GLU A 5 -11.65 -7.19 6.70
CA GLU A 5 -11.41 -7.15 5.26
C GLU A 5 -10.31 -8.16 4.88
N SER A 6 -10.51 -8.86 3.76
CA SER A 6 -9.48 -9.72 3.19
C SER A 6 -8.41 -8.91 2.46
N ILE A 7 -7.21 -9.47 2.33
CA ILE A 7 -6.13 -8.84 1.54
C ILE A 7 -6.58 -8.59 0.09
N HIS A 8 -7.39 -9.48 -0.47
CA HIS A 8 -7.88 -9.35 -1.84
C HIS A 8 -8.84 -8.17 -2.00
N GLU A 9 -9.81 -8.00 -1.10
CA GLU A 9 -10.73 -6.86 -1.11
C GLU A 9 -9.98 -5.54 -0.93
N PHE A 10 -9.01 -5.52 0.00
CA PHE A 10 -8.15 -4.37 0.20
C PHE A 10 -7.31 -4.05 -1.05
N HIS A 11 -6.76 -5.06 -1.72
CA HIS A 11 -6.01 -4.86 -2.97
C HIS A 11 -6.89 -4.31 -4.09
N MET A 12 -8.13 -4.79 -4.21
CA MET A 12 -9.08 -4.28 -5.20
C MET A 12 -9.45 -2.81 -4.96
N THR A 13 -9.64 -2.41 -3.70
CA THR A 13 -9.89 -0.99 -3.37
C THR A 13 -8.68 -0.10 -3.67
N ILE A 14 -7.45 -0.59 -3.46
CA ILE A 14 -6.24 0.13 -3.86
C ILE A 14 -6.17 0.35 -5.38
N LEU A 15 -6.47 -0.67 -6.18
CA LEU A 15 -6.51 -0.55 -7.64
C LEU A 15 -7.58 0.43 -8.13
N ASP A 16 -8.75 0.42 -7.50
CA ASP A 16 -9.81 1.37 -7.80
C ASP A 16 -9.36 2.81 -7.52
N TYR A 17 -8.68 3.06 -6.39
CA TYR A 17 -8.10 4.37 -6.12
C TYR A 17 -7.03 4.77 -7.13
N ASP A 18 -6.09 3.88 -7.47
CA ASP A 18 -5.02 4.19 -8.43
C ASP A 18 -5.60 4.60 -9.80
N ASN A 19 -6.61 3.86 -10.28
CA ASN A 19 -7.35 4.21 -11.51
C ASN A 19 -8.08 5.55 -11.40
N GLN A 20 -8.71 5.84 -10.25
CA GLN A 20 -9.36 7.14 -10.04
C GLN A 20 -8.36 8.29 -10.07
N PHE A 21 -7.22 8.16 -9.39
CA PHE A 21 -6.14 9.14 -9.38
C PHE A 21 -5.55 9.37 -10.78
N ASP A 22 -5.32 8.29 -11.53
CA ASP A 22 -4.86 8.36 -12.92
C ASP A 22 -5.88 9.06 -13.83
N SER A 23 -7.17 8.78 -13.65
CA SER A 23 -8.25 9.43 -14.42
C SER A 23 -8.35 10.93 -14.17
N LEU A 24 -7.93 11.39 -12.98
CA LEU A 24 -7.84 12.79 -12.60
C LEU A 24 -6.53 13.46 -13.06
N GLY A 25 -5.63 12.71 -13.69
CA GLY A 25 -4.31 13.18 -14.13
C GLY A 25 -3.28 13.27 -13.01
N GLU A 26 -3.61 12.79 -11.80
CA GLU A 26 -2.74 12.81 -10.62
C GLU A 26 -2.18 11.41 -10.35
N LYS A 27 -1.24 10.95 -11.19
CA LYS A 27 -0.63 9.64 -11.00
C LYS A 27 0.18 9.57 -9.69
N ILE A 28 -0.18 8.63 -8.82
CA ILE A 28 0.55 8.36 -7.58
C ILE A 28 1.79 7.52 -7.92
N SER A 29 2.95 7.90 -7.38
CA SER A 29 4.15 7.07 -7.55
C SER A 29 4.04 5.76 -6.76
N GLU A 30 4.58 4.67 -7.30
CA GLU A 30 4.56 3.35 -6.66
C GLU A 30 5.12 3.41 -5.23
N LYS A 31 6.22 4.14 -5.03
CA LYS A 31 6.82 4.39 -3.72
C LYS A 31 5.87 5.04 -2.72
N THR A 32 5.03 5.98 -3.17
CA THR A 32 4.03 6.63 -2.32
C THR A 32 2.88 5.68 -2.02
N LEU A 33 2.45 4.90 -3.02
CA LEU A 33 1.38 3.92 -2.90
C LEU A 33 1.75 2.81 -1.90
N VAL A 34 2.94 2.21 -2.04
CA VAL A 34 3.45 1.16 -1.14
C VAL A 34 3.53 1.65 0.30
N ARG A 35 4.03 2.88 0.54
CA ARG A 35 4.05 3.45 1.89
C ARG A 35 2.64 3.64 2.48
N LYS A 36 1.68 4.07 1.67
CA LYS A 36 0.27 4.20 2.11
C LYS A 36 -0.33 2.84 2.44
N ILE A 37 -0.07 1.82 1.60
CA ILE A 37 -0.49 0.44 1.83
C ILE A 37 0.04 -0.05 3.16
N LEU A 38 1.36 -0.03 3.39
CA LEU A 38 1.99 -0.53 4.61
C LEU A 38 1.46 0.16 5.87
N ARG A 39 1.28 1.50 5.82
CA ARG A 39 0.71 2.26 6.95
C ARG A 39 -0.77 1.94 7.23
N SER A 40 -1.49 1.43 6.24
CA SER A 40 -2.92 1.12 6.35
C SER A 40 -3.20 -0.34 6.74
N LEU A 41 -2.17 -1.18 6.85
CA LEU A 41 -2.31 -2.56 7.30
C LEU A 41 -2.65 -2.61 8.79
N PRO A 42 -3.46 -3.59 9.25
CA PRO A 42 -3.72 -3.78 10.66
C PRO A 42 -2.47 -4.21 11.42
N LYS A 43 -2.46 -3.98 12.75
CA LYS A 43 -1.32 -4.27 13.63
C LYS A 43 -0.82 -5.71 13.59
N LYS A 44 -1.66 -6.66 13.18
CA LYS A 44 -1.26 -8.07 12.97
C LYS A 44 -0.13 -8.24 11.93
N PHE A 45 0.10 -7.23 11.09
CA PHE A 45 1.18 -7.21 10.10
C PHE A 45 2.40 -6.37 10.54
N ASP A 46 2.44 -5.81 11.75
CA ASP A 46 3.51 -4.90 12.19
C ASP A 46 4.90 -5.54 12.03
N MET A 47 5.06 -6.82 12.38
CA MET A 47 6.33 -7.54 12.20
C MET A 47 6.78 -7.61 10.74
N ASN A 48 5.82 -7.82 9.82
CA ASN A 48 6.12 -7.87 8.38
C ASN A 48 6.46 -6.47 7.85
N VAL A 49 5.76 -5.44 8.30
CA VAL A 49 6.04 -4.04 7.93
C VAL A 49 7.45 -3.65 8.40
N THR A 50 7.81 -3.95 9.65
CA THR A 50 9.15 -3.68 10.19
C THR A 50 10.24 -4.38 9.37
N ALA A 51 10.08 -5.66 9.03
CA ALA A 51 11.04 -6.37 8.20
C ALA A 51 11.24 -5.73 6.81
N ILE A 52 10.16 -5.26 6.17
CA ILE A 52 10.22 -4.57 4.88
C ILE A 52 10.94 -3.23 4.99
N GLU A 53 10.68 -2.46 6.05
CA GLU A 53 11.34 -1.17 6.28
C GLU A 53 12.84 -1.33 6.57
N GLU A 54 13.22 -2.32 7.38
CA GLU A 54 14.62 -2.65 7.69
C GLU A 54 15.41 -3.12 6.47
N ALA A 55 14.76 -3.86 5.56
CA ALA A 55 15.36 -4.31 4.31
C ALA A 55 15.64 -3.16 3.32
N LYS A 56 15.23 -1.93 3.62
CA LYS A 56 15.29 -0.74 2.74
C LYS A 56 14.60 -0.90 1.38
N ASP A 57 13.76 -1.93 1.22
CA ASP A 57 13.13 -2.32 -0.05
C ASP A 57 12.30 -1.15 -0.66
N ILE A 58 11.58 -0.43 0.18
CA ILE A 58 10.76 0.73 -0.24
C ILE A 58 11.61 1.91 -0.75
N SER A 59 12.89 1.98 -0.38
CA SER A 59 13.77 3.07 -0.85
C SER A 59 14.21 2.86 -2.29
N ASP A 60 14.29 1.61 -2.72
CA ASP A 60 14.81 1.18 -4.03
C ASP A 60 13.71 1.05 -5.11
N ILE A 61 12.44 1.16 -4.71
CA ILE A 61 11.30 1.28 -5.63
C ILE A 61 11.45 2.58 -6.44
N LYS A 62 11.52 2.43 -7.77
CA LYS A 62 11.72 3.51 -8.76
C LYS A 62 10.47 4.35 -8.98
#